data_AF-A0A1M4URA5-F1
#
_entry.id   AF-A0A1M4URA5-F1
#
_cell.length_a   1.000
_cell.length_b   1.000
_cell.length_c   1.000
_cell.angle_alpha   90.00
_cell.angle_beta   90.00
_cell.angle_gamma   90.00
#
_symmetry.space_group_name_H-M   'P 1'
#
loop_
_entity.id
_entity.type
_entity.pdbx_description
1 polymer ?
#
loop_
_entity_poly.entity_id
_entity_poly.type
_entity_poly.pdbx_seq_one_letter_code
_entity_poly.pdbx_strand_id
1 'polypeptide(L)'
;MIVNIELDNTADFAFIKKLLENIKGIKSVSVEDNEEFYEDGTPKWFIDKLADYADRLEDKDMISEEEFFKYVDEEICRLNSQK
;
A
#
# COMPACT_ATOMS: atom_id res chain seq x y z
N MET A 1 8.32 1.77 -25.06
CA MET A 1 7.70 3.09 -25.26
C MET A 1 6.42 3.09 -24.46
N ILE A 2 6.22 4.07 -23.58
CA ILE A 2 5.03 4.18 -22.74
C ILE A 2 4.25 5.40 -23.24
N VAL A 3 2.94 5.24 -23.43
CA VAL A 3 2.02 6.30 -23.86
C VAL A 3 0.91 6.38 -22.81
N ASN A 4 0.77 7.54 -22.19
CA ASN A 4 -0.32 7.83 -21.26
C ASN A 4 -1.43 8.54 -22.02
N ILE A 5 -2.68 8.13 -21.79
CA ILE A 5 -3.87 8.72 -22.40
C ILE A 5 -4.69 9.31 -21.25
N GLU A 6 -4.83 10.63 -21.23
CA GLU A 6 -5.69 11.35 -20.29
C GLU A 6 -7.06 11.58 -20.95
N LEU A 7 -8.13 11.34 -20.19
CA LEU A 7 -9.51 11.55 -20.64
C LEU A 7 -10.14 12.67 -19.83
N ASP A 8 -10.41 13.81 -20.48
CA ASP A 8 -11.09 14.94 -19.84
C ASP A 8 -12.59 14.65 -19.57
N ASN A 9 -13.17 13.69 -20.30
CA ASN A 9 -14.57 13.29 -20.17
C ASN A 9 -14.67 11.79 -19.86
N THR A 10 -15.13 11.47 -18.65
CA THR A 10 -15.28 10.09 -18.17
C THR A 10 -16.36 9.29 -18.93
N ALA A 11 -17.30 9.97 -19.60
CA ALA A 11 -18.33 9.30 -20.41
C ALA A 11 -17.73 8.54 -21.60
N ASP A 12 -16.59 8.99 -22.12
CA ASP A 12 -15.93 8.39 -23.29
C ASP A 12 -15.08 7.17 -22.91
N PHE A 13 -14.83 6.93 -21.61
CA PHE A 13 -14.01 5.83 -21.12
C PHE A 13 -14.49 4.46 -21.62
N ALA A 14 -15.80 4.21 -21.57
CA ALA A 14 -16.37 2.92 -21.98
C ALA A 14 -16.16 2.64 -23.48
N PHE A 15 -16.21 3.68 -24.31
CA PHE A 15 -15.96 3.59 -25.74
C PHE A 15 -14.48 3.37 -26.05
N ILE A 16 -13.61 4.17 -25.43
CA ILE A 16 -12.16 4.11 -25.64
C ILE A 16 -11.58 2.79 -25.13
N LYS A 17 -12.05 2.30 -23.97
CA LYS A 17 -11.68 0.99 -23.43
C LYS A 17 -11.95 -0.13 -24.44
N LYS A 18 -13.14 -0.17 -25.03
CA LYS A 18 -13.49 -1.16 -26.07
C LYS A 18 -12.61 -1.07 -27.30
N LEU A 19 -12.21 0.14 -27.73
CA LEU A 19 -11.29 0.30 -28.85
C LEU A 19 -9.91 -0.29 -28.54
N LEU A 20 -9.38 0.00 -27.35
CA LEU A 20 -8.07 -0.49 -26.92
C LEU A 20 -8.05 -2.01 -26.72
N GLU A 21 -9.13 -2.59 -26.19
CA GLU A 21 -9.27 -4.05 -26.02
C GLU A 21 -9.22 -4.85 -27.34
N ASN A 22 -9.55 -4.21 -28.47
CA ASN A 22 -9.47 -4.86 -29.79
C ASN A 22 -8.03 -4.92 -30.36
N ILE A 23 -7.07 -4.26 -29.74
CA ILE A 23 -5.68 -4.25 -30.21
C ILE A 23 -4.92 -5.41 -29.57
N LYS A 24 -4.39 -6.31 -30.40
CA LYS A 24 -3.62 -7.47 -29.95
C LYS A 24 -2.37 -7.03 -29.18
N GLY A 25 -2.30 -7.39 -27.90
CA GLY A 25 -1.15 -7.11 -27.03
C GLY A 25 -1.33 -5.93 -26.08
N ILE A 26 -2.48 -5.25 -26.10
CA ILE A 26 -2.82 -4.28 -25.06
C ILE A 26 -3.17 -5.02 -23.77
N LYS A 27 -2.56 -4.58 -22.67
CA LYS A 27 -2.93 -4.95 -21.29
C LYS A 27 -3.51 -3.71 -20.64
N SER A 28 -4.79 -3.75 -20.28
CA SER A 28 -5.41 -2.71 -19.47
C SER A 28 -4.85 -2.82 -18.05
N VAL A 29 -4.00 -1.88 -17.67
CA VAL A 29 -3.59 -1.69 -16.28
C VAL A 29 -4.52 -0.61 -15.75
N SER A 30 -5.56 -1.01 -15.03
CA SER A 30 -6.36 -0.06 -14.26
C SER A 30 -5.45 0.54 -13.19
N VAL A 31 -5.16 1.83 -13.31
CA VAL A 31 -4.76 2.63 -12.16
C VAL A 31 -6.07 2.82 -11.41
N GLU A 32 -6.27 2.08 -10.32
CA GLU A 32 -7.45 2.24 -9.49
C GLU A 32 -7.36 3.60 -8.78
N ASP A 33 -7.97 4.63 -9.39
CA ASP A 33 -8.09 5.98 -8.82
C ASP A 33 -9.08 6.06 -7.64
N ASN A 34 -9.41 4.94 -7.00
CA ASN A 34 -10.31 4.87 -5.84
C ASN A 34 -9.59 4.30 -4.62
N GLU A 35 -8.33 4.69 -4.39
CA GLU A 35 -7.70 4.44 -3.10
C GLU A 35 -8.44 5.29 -2.05
N GLU A 36 -9.24 4.63 -1.21
CA GLU A 36 -9.83 5.26 -0.04
C GLU A 36 -8.76 5.40 1.05
N PHE A 37 -8.70 6.54 1.71
CA PHE A 37 -7.74 6.83 2.78
C PHE A 37 -8.47 7.09 4.11
N TYR A 38 -7.80 6.82 5.24
CA TYR A 38 -8.19 7.29 6.57
C TYR A 38 -7.82 8.77 6.76
N GLU A 39 -8.33 9.41 7.81
CA GLU A 39 -8.09 10.85 8.10
C GLU A 39 -6.61 11.19 8.31
N ASP A 40 -5.79 10.22 8.71
CA ASP A 40 -4.35 10.34 8.88
C ASP A 40 -3.55 10.16 7.57
N GLY A 41 -4.24 9.92 6.45
CA GLY A 41 -3.63 9.68 5.15
C GLY A 41 -3.18 8.23 4.92
N THR A 42 -3.54 7.30 5.79
CA THR A 42 -3.26 5.87 5.60
C THR A 42 -4.19 5.28 4.54
N PRO A 43 -3.69 4.59 3.49
CA PRO A 43 -4.55 3.91 2.52
C PRO A 43 -5.38 2.81 3.20
N LYS A 44 -6.66 2.65 2.87
CA LYS A 44 -7.50 1.62 3.50
C LYS A 44 -7.01 0.20 3.21
N TRP A 45 -6.51 -0.05 2.00
CA TRP A 45 -5.93 -1.35 1.63
C TRP A 45 -4.72 -1.73 2.49
N PHE A 46 -4.03 -0.75 3.08
CA PHE A 46 -2.84 -0.98 3.91
C PHE A 46 -3.19 -1.76 5.18
N ILE A 47 -4.35 -1.48 5.79
CA ILE A 47 -4.81 -2.20 6.99
C ILE A 47 -5.11 -3.66 6.67
N ASP A 48 -5.77 -3.93 5.54
CA ASP A 48 -6.04 -5.29 5.10
C ASP A 48 -4.73 -6.07 4.86
N LYS A 49 -3.73 -5.41 4.26
CA LYS A 49 -2.41 -6.02 4.05
C LYS A 49 -1.63 -6.24 5.33
N LEU A 50 -1.77 -5.37 6.31
CA LEU A 50 -1.18 -5.55 7.63
C LEU A 50 -1.82 -6.73 8.37
N ALA A 51 -3.14 -6.86 8.31
CA ALA A 51 -3.85 -7.99 8.90
C ALA A 51 -3.44 -9.31 8.24
N ASP A 52 -3.43 -9.36 6.90
CA ASP A 52 -2.92 -10.50 6.12
C ASP A 52 -1.49 -10.89 6.51
N TYR A 53 -0.64 -9.90 6.83
CA TYR A 53 0.73 -10.13 7.24
C TYR A 53 0.81 -10.66 8.66
N ALA A 54 0.07 -10.07 9.60
CA ALA A 54 0.03 -10.49 11.00
C ALA A 54 -0.43 -11.95 11.14
N ASP A 55 -1.43 -12.37 10.37
CA ASP A 55 -1.94 -13.76 10.37
C ASP A 55 -0.91 -14.79 9.88
N ARG A 56 0.13 -14.36 9.16
CA ARG A 56 1.20 -15.24 8.66
C ARG A 56 2.42 -15.29 9.60
N LEU A 57 2.44 -14.50 10.66
CA LEU A 57 3.57 -14.49 11.58
C LEU A 57 3.59 -15.79 12.40
N GLU A 58 4.77 -16.39 12.48
CA GLU A 58 5.01 -17.52 13.36
C GLU A 58 5.66 -17.02 14.66
N ASP A 59 5.65 -17.84 15.73
CA ASP A 59 6.24 -17.48 17.02
C ASP A 59 7.71 -17.03 16.91
N LYS A 60 8.45 -17.60 15.95
CA LYS A 60 9.86 -17.23 15.66
C LYS A 60 10.03 -15.81 15.09
N ASP A 61 8.96 -15.25 14.52
CA ASP A 61 8.94 -13.92 13.91
C ASP A 61 8.42 -12.86 14.90
N MET A 62 7.93 -13.30 16.08
CA MET A 62 7.49 -12.42 17.16
C MET A 62 8.60 -12.23 18.19
N ILE A 63 8.61 -11.06 18.81
CA ILE A 63 9.45 -10.78 19.98
C ILE A 63 8.66 -11.04 21.25
N SER A 64 9.35 -11.46 22.30
CA SER A 64 8.75 -11.56 23.63
C SER A 64 8.46 -10.17 24.21
N GLU A 65 7.56 -10.12 25.19
CA GLU A 65 7.28 -8.89 25.95
C GLU A 65 8.55 -8.35 26.63
N GLU A 66 9.37 -9.23 27.17
CA GLU A 66 10.65 -8.86 27.80
C GLU A 66 11.62 -8.22 26.80
N GLU A 67 11.75 -8.79 25.59
CA GLU A 67 12.57 -8.21 24.52
C GLU A 67 12.02 -6.85 24.05
N PHE A 68 10.69 -6.72 23.96
CA PHE A 68 10.06 -5.45 23.61
C PHE A 68 10.44 -4.35 24.62
N PHE A 69 10.27 -4.60 25.92
CA PHE A 69 10.63 -3.61 26.94
C PHE A 69 12.12 -3.31 26.98
N LYS A 70 12.96 -4.32 26.75
CA LYS A 70 14.41 -4.11 26.64
C LYS A 70 14.74 -3.15 25.48
N TYR A 71 14.14 -3.31 24.30
CA TYR A 71 14.38 -2.40 23.18
C TYR A 71 13.89 -0.98 23.48
N VAL A 72 12.74 -0.84 24.16
CA VAL A 72 12.23 0.47 24.60
C VAL A 72 13.23 1.15 25.54
N ASP A 73 13.73 0.42 26.54
CA ASP A 73 14.70 0.95 27.51
C ASP A 73 16.02 1.35 26.85
N GLU A 74 16.53 0.53 25.92
CA GLU A 74 17.74 0.83 25.14
C GLU A 74 17.57 2.11 24.33
N GLU A 75 16.43 2.29 23.68
CA GLU A 75 16.14 3.47 22.87
C GLU A 75 15.98 4.74 23.72
N ILE A 76 15.30 4.63 24.88
CA ILE A 76 15.21 5.72 25.86
C ILE A 76 16.60 6.13 26.34
N CYS A 77 17.46 5.16 26.67
CA CYS A 77 18.84 5.44 27.06
C CYS A 77 19.61 6.13 25.94
N ARG A 78 19.49 5.65 24.70
CA ARG A 78 20.12 6.26 23.51
C ARG A 78 19.71 7.71 23.35
N LEU A 79 18.41 8.00 23.35
CA LEU A 79 17.88 9.36 23.18
C LEU A 79 18.32 10.29 24.32
N ASN A 80 18.35 9.81 25.56
CA ASN A 80 18.79 10.61 26.71
C ASN A 80 20.32 10.80 26.77
N SER A 81 21.10 9.89 26.18
CA SER A 81 22.55 9.99 26.10
C SER A 81 23.06 10.96 25.03
N GLN A 82 22.17 11.44 24.14
CA GLN A 82 22.51 12.44 23.11
C GLN A 82 22.50 13.89 23.63
N LYS A 83 22.49 14.08 24.95
CA LYS A 83 22.57 15.39 25.62
C LYS A 83 24.00 15.86 25.84
#